data_AF-A0A1L8SN20-F1
#
_entry.id   AF-A0A1L8SN20-F1
#
_cell.length_a   1.000
_cell.length_b   1.000
_cell.length_c   1.000
_cell.angle_alpha   90.00
_cell.angle_beta   90.00
_cell.angle_gamma   90.00
#
_symmetry.space_group_name_H-M   'P 1'
#
loop_
_entity.id
_entity.type
_entity.pdbx_description
1 polymer ?
#
loop_
_entity_poly.entity_id
_entity_poly.type
_entity_poly.pdbx_seq_one_letter_code
_entity_poly.pdbx_strand_id
1 'polypeptide(L)'
;MEKTYMETIAKLFNSKLTSYKIAKDTGLSTQLIDNYRTGKSKIENMALGKAELLVKYATSIQVVSVSKSQWINIVGSAKNADEAKKLLKRYVFGWSSKESALQTFKHAVLKKDQISRQVKDEKVEFGENPDEIIPWLKNITVDDLADR
;
A
#
# COMPACT_ATOMS: atom_id res chain seq x y z
N MET A 1 0.99 -14.89 -16.04
CA MET A 1 2.43 -14.64 -16.25
C MET A 1 3.03 -14.22 -14.92
N GLU A 2 3.96 -15.01 -14.40
CA GLU A 2 4.72 -14.72 -13.19
C GLU A 2 5.61 -13.48 -13.43
N LYS A 3 5.52 -12.46 -12.57
CA LYS A 3 6.35 -11.25 -12.72
C LYS A 3 7.77 -11.58 -12.30
N THR A 4 8.73 -11.46 -13.20
CA THR A 4 10.13 -11.66 -12.85
C THR A 4 10.66 -10.47 -12.02
N TYR A 5 11.71 -10.70 -11.24
CA TYR A 5 12.38 -9.63 -10.49
C TYR A 5 12.87 -8.50 -11.41
N MET A 6 13.29 -8.84 -12.64
CA MET A 6 13.76 -7.89 -13.65
C MET A 6 12.68 -6.89 -14.06
N GLU A 7 11.47 -7.37 -14.34
CA GLU A 7 10.35 -6.50 -14.71
C GLU A 7 9.96 -5.56 -13.57
N THR A 8 10.02 -6.05 -12.33
CA THR A 8 9.69 -5.27 -11.14
C THR A 8 10.68 -4.13 -10.94
N ILE A 9 11.98 -4.42 -11.06
CA ILE A 9 13.05 -3.42 -10.94
C ILE A 9 13.01 -2.43 -12.11
N ALA A 10 12.77 -2.90 -13.34
CA ALA A 10 12.65 -2.03 -14.51
C ALA A 10 11.49 -1.03 -14.36
N LYS A 11 10.34 -1.47 -13.84
CA LYS A 11 9.20 -0.58 -13.53
C LYS A 11 9.56 0.43 -12.45
N LEU A 12 10.30 0.04 -11.42
CA LEU A 12 10.79 0.96 -10.39
C LEU A 12 11.68 2.06 -11.00
N PHE A 13 12.63 1.69 -11.86
CA PHE A 13 13.55 2.63 -12.51
C PHE A 13 12.87 3.52 -13.55
N ASN A 14 11.78 3.08 -14.15
CA ASN A 14 10.96 3.89 -15.06
C ASN A 14 9.85 4.67 -14.36
N SER A 15 9.78 4.62 -13.02
CA SER A 15 8.79 5.35 -12.25
C SER A 15 9.15 6.84 -12.09
N LYS A 16 8.18 7.62 -11.59
CA LYS A 16 8.38 9.04 -11.23
C LYS A 16 9.29 9.25 -10.00
N LEU A 17 9.71 8.18 -9.32
CA LEU A 17 10.61 8.30 -8.18
C LEU A 17 12.00 8.75 -8.63
N THR A 18 12.57 9.69 -7.89
CA THR A 18 13.94 10.14 -8.11
C THR A 18 14.93 9.07 -7.66
N SER A 19 16.09 9.00 -8.31
CA SER A 19 17.16 8.08 -7.90
C SER A 19 17.59 8.32 -6.46
N TYR A 20 17.57 9.58 -6.01
CA TYR A 20 17.81 9.95 -4.61
C TYR A 20 16.81 9.30 -3.64
N LYS A 21 15.51 9.32 -3.96
CA LYS A 21 14.47 8.73 -3.11
C LYS A 21 14.64 7.21 -3.00
N ILE A 22 14.88 6.55 -4.14
CA ILE A 22 15.13 5.11 -4.19
C ILE A 22 16.38 4.76 -3.38
N ALA A 23 17.47 5.49 -3.58
CA ALA A 23 18.72 5.31 -2.85
C ALA A 23 18.54 5.46 -1.33
N LYS A 24 17.89 6.55 -0.89
CA LYS A 24 17.62 6.82 0.52
C LYS A 24 16.81 5.71 1.19
N ASP A 25 15.80 5.18 0.51
CA ASP A 25 14.89 4.18 1.09
C ASP A 25 15.44 2.75 1.01
N THR A 26 16.35 2.46 0.08
CA THR A 26 16.94 1.12 -0.10
C THR A 26 18.33 0.97 0.52
N GLY A 27 18.98 2.07 0.89
CA GLY A 27 20.37 2.09 1.35
C GLY A 27 21.39 1.90 0.21
N LEU A 28 20.96 1.85 -1.05
CA LEU A 28 21.85 1.79 -2.21
C LEU A 28 22.35 3.18 -2.58
N SER A 29 23.51 3.28 -3.23
CA SER A 29 24.03 4.56 -3.70
C SER A 29 23.20 5.11 -4.88
N THR A 30 22.97 6.42 -4.93
CA THR A 30 22.31 7.10 -6.07
C THR A 30 22.98 6.79 -7.41
N GLN A 31 24.33 6.79 -7.45
CA GLN A 31 25.11 6.49 -8.66
C GLN A 31 24.79 5.10 -9.22
N LEU A 32 24.60 4.12 -8.34
CA LEU A 32 24.22 2.77 -8.75
C LEU A 32 22.86 2.77 -9.44
N ILE A 33 21.87 3.45 -8.85
CA ILE A 33 20.53 3.58 -9.44
C ILE A 33 20.62 4.28 -10.80
N ASP A 34 21.36 5.38 -10.89
CA ASP A 34 21.54 6.13 -12.14
C ASP A 34 22.22 5.30 -13.22
N ASN A 35 23.24 4.51 -12.89
CA ASN A 35 23.90 3.62 -13.85
C ASN A 35 22.91 2.64 -14.51
N TYR A 36 21.96 2.10 -13.73
CA TYR A 36 20.92 1.24 -14.30
C TYR A 36 19.89 2.02 -15.12
N ARG A 37 19.50 3.23 -14.70
CA ARG A 37 18.55 4.08 -15.45
C ARG A 37 19.12 4.55 -16.79
N THR A 38 20.43 4.86 -16.84
CA THR A 38 21.09 5.31 -18.06
C THR A 38 21.61 4.14 -18.92
N GLY A 39 21.36 2.89 -18.52
CA GLY A 39 21.83 1.70 -19.25
C GLY A 39 23.34 1.43 -19.17
N LYS A 40 24.09 2.16 -18.33
CA LYS A 40 25.52 1.88 -18.05
C LYS A 40 25.70 0.53 -17.35
N SER A 41 24.66 0.04 -16.68
CA SER A 41 24.61 -1.28 -16.09
C SER A 41 23.28 -1.93 -16.45
N LYS A 42 23.31 -3.25 -16.66
CA LYS A 42 22.12 -4.02 -17.03
C LYS A 42 21.54 -4.73 -15.80
N ILE A 43 20.22 -4.70 -15.66
CA ILE A 43 19.51 -5.36 -14.54
C ILE A 43 19.80 -6.87 -14.52
N GLU A 44 19.99 -7.50 -15.68
CA GLU A 44 20.37 -8.92 -15.82
C GLU A 44 21.68 -9.27 -15.09
N ASN A 45 22.57 -8.29 -14.92
CA ASN A 45 23.89 -8.45 -14.28
C ASN A 45 23.89 -7.92 -12.82
N MET A 46 22.72 -7.74 -12.22
CA MET A 46 22.60 -7.23 -10.85
C MET A 46 22.91 -8.32 -9.82
N ALA A 47 23.72 -7.98 -8.81
CA ALA A 47 23.94 -8.86 -7.67
C ALA A 47 22.63 -9.12 -6.90
N LEU A 48 22.37 -10.38 -6.52
CA LEU A 48 21.12 -10.82 -5.89
C LEU A 48 20.70 -9.95 -4.70
N GLY A 49 21.62 -9.64 -3.78
CA GLY A 49 21.28 -8.81 -2.61
C GLY A 49 20.80 -7.40 -2.97
N LYS A 50 21.29 -6.82 -4.07
CA LYS A 50 20.79 -5.51 -4.56
C LYS A 50 19.41 -5.65 -5.20
N ALA A 51 19.20 -6.74 -5.94
CA ALA A 51 17.92 -7.04 -6.56
C ALA A 51 16.83 -7.26 -5.49
N GLU A 52 17.12 -7.98 -4.42
CA GLU A 52 16.20 -8.20 -3.29
C GLU A 52 15.78 -6.90 -2.63
N LEU A 53 16.73 -5.99 -2.35
CA LEU A 53 16.43 -4.68 -1.77
C LEU A 53 15.50 -3.86 -2.68
N LEU A 54 15.78 -3.84 -3.98
CA LEU A 54 15.00 -3.09 -4.96
C LEU A 54 13.61 -3.69 -5.19
N VAL A 55 13.49 -5.02 -5.23
CA VAL A 55 12.19 -5.71 -5.32
C VAL A 55 11.37 -5.46 -4.06
N LYS A 56 11.96 -5.64 -2.87
CA LYS A 56 11.28 -5.37 -1.59
C LYS A 56 10.74 -3.94 -1.53
N TYR A 57 11.54 -2.97 -1.97
CA TYR A 57 11.12 -1.57 -2.05
C TYR A 57 10.04 -1.36 -3.11
N ALA A 58 10.22 -1.89 -4.33
CA ALA A 58 9.23 -1.79 -5.40
C ALA A 58 7.87 -2.38 -5.00
N THR A 59 7.87 -3.50 -4.28
CA THR A 59 6.67 -4.13 -3.75
C THR A 59 6.06 -3.31 -2.61
N SER A 60 6.86 -2.75 -1.70
CA SER A 60 6.34 -1.89 -0.64
C SER A 60 5.69 -0.62 -1.19
N ILE A 61 6.24 -0.02 -2.24
CA ILE A 61 5.64 1.15 -2.88
C ILE A 61 4.44 0.79 -3.78
N GLN A 62 4.37 -0.42 -4.34
CA GLN A 62 3.18 -0.88 -5.09
C GLN A 62 2.00 -1.18 -4.16
N VAL A 63 2.29 -1.69 -2.96
CA VAL A 63 1.34 -1.76 -1.84
C VAL A 63 0.85 -0.34 -1.49
N VAL A 64 1.72 0.66 -1.59
CA VAL A 64 1.37 2.08 -1.41
C VAL A 64 0.61 2.68 -2.61
N SER A 65 0.85 2.23 -3.84
CA SER A 65 0.22 2.76 -5.06
C SER A 65 -1.02 1.99 -5.52
N VAL A 66 -1.70 1.29 -4.59
CA VAL A 66 -2.98 0.64 -4.88
C VAL A 66 -4.01 1.69 -5.29
N SER A 67 -4.76 1.43 -6.35
CA SER A 67 -5.85 2.32 -6.75
C SER A 67 -6.89 2.38 -5.62
N LYS A 68 -7.67 3.47 -5.57
CA LYS A 68 -8.76 3.64 -4.59
C LYS A 68 -9.70 2.42 -4.53
N SER A 69 -9.94 1.74 -5.66
CA SER A 69 -10.78 0.55 -5.74
C SER A 69 -10.11 -0.72 -5.20
N GLN A 70 -8.82 -0.93 -5.48
CA GLN A 70 -8.07 -2.06 -4.89
C GLN A 70 -7.92 -1.90 -3.37
N TRP A 71 -7.73 -0.66 -2.93
CA TRP A 71 -7.68 -0.30 -1.53
C TRP A 71 -8.99 -0.58 -0.79
N ILE A 72 -10.15 -0.26 -1.40
CA ILE A 72 -11.48 -0.60 -0.87
C ILE A 72 -11.63 -2.11 -0.66
N ASN A 73 -11.11 -2.93 -1.58
CA ASN A 73 -11.17 -4.38 -1.46
C ASN A 73 -10.25 -4.93 -0.35
N ILE A 74 -9.04 -4.37 -0.19
CA ILE A 74 -8.08 -4.78 0.85
C ILE A 74 -8.64 -4.47 2.24
N VAL A 75 -9.12 -3.25 2.45
CA VAL A 75 -9.73 -2.87 3.73
C VAL A 75 -11.06 -3.57 3.95
N GLY A 76 -11.83 -3.77 2.87
CA GLY A 76 -13.04 -4.57 2.88
C GLY A 76 -12.82 -6.05 3.22
N SER A 77 -11.58 -6.54 3.16
CA SER A 77 -11.21 -7.92 3.54
C SER A 77 -10.73 -8.08 4.98
N ALA A 78 -10.57 -6.97 5.72
CA ALA A 78 -10.21 -7.02 7.14
C ALA A 78 -11.30 -7.74 7.93
N LYS A 79 -10.89 -8.71 8.75
CA LYS A 79 -11.81 -9.54 9.55
C LYS A 79 -12.23 -8.85 10.84
N ASN A 80 -11.41 -7.94 11.37
CA ASN A 80 -11.68 -7.23 12.62
C ASN A 80 -10.97 -5.86 12.68
N ALA A 81 -11.26 -5.10 13.74
CA ALA A 81 -10.69 -3.78 13.97
C ALA A 81 -9.16 -3.77 14.08
N ASP A 82 -8.56 -4.81 14.66
CA ASP A 82 -7.09 -4.93 14.78
C ASP A 82 -6.41 -5.18 13.44
N GLU A 83 -7.01 -6.03 12.59
CA GLU A 83 -6.53 -6.27 11.23
C GLU A 83 -6.68 -5.03 10.35
N ALA A 84 -7.82 -4.34 10.47
CA ALA A 84 -8.05 -3.05 9.83
C ALA A 84 -7.00 -2.01 10.25
N LYS A 85 -6.63 -1.95 11.54
CA LYS A 85 -5.58 -1.06 12.05
C LYS A 85 -4.19 -1.40 11.51
N LYS A 86 -3.85 -2.68 11.40
CA LYS A 86 -2.60 -3.15 10.77
C LYS A 86 -2.54 -2.78 9.29
N LEU A 87 -3.65 -2.93 8.56
CA LEU A 87 -3.75 -2.54 7.16
C LEU A 87 -3.68 -1.01 6.99
N LEU A 88 -4.34 -0.24 7.84
CA LEU A 88 -4.18 1.22 7.89
C LEU A 88 -2.71 1.60 8.03
N LYS A 89 -2.02 1.11 9.06
CA LYS A 89 -0.61 1.45 9.31
C LYS A 89 0.31 1.05 8.14
N ARG A 90 0.11 -0.14 7.58
CA ARG A 90 0.93 -0.67 6.49
C ARG A 90 0.78 0.11 5.18
N TYR A 91 -0.40 0.65 4.90
CA TYR A 91 -0.72 1.29 3.61
C TYR A 91 -0.75 2.82 3.68
N VAL A 92 -1.02 3.43 4.85
CA VAL A 92 -1.00 4.90 5.07
C VAL A 92 0.41 5.47 4.94
N PHE A 93 1.45 4.67 5.22
CA PHE A 93 2.85 5.12 5.26
C PHE A 93 3.39 5.70 3.93
N GLY A 94 2.68 5.51 2.81
CA GLY A 94 3.09 6.05 1.51
C GLY A 94 2.07 6.96 0.81
N TRP A 95 1.01 7.36 1.51
CA TRP A 95 0.08 8.38 0.98
C TRP A 95 0.66 9.78 1.18
N SER A 96 0.38 10.69 0.25
CA SER A 96 0.89 12.08 0.28
C SER A 96 0.46 12.87 1.52
N SER A 97 -0.57 12.41 2.25
CA SER A 97 -0.94 12.85 3.60
C SER A 97 -1.64 11.73 4.37
N LYS A 98 -1.42 11.67 5.69
CA LYS A 98 -2.05 10.70 6.60
C LYS A 98 -3.56 10.94 6.67
N GLU A 99 -3.97 12.20 6.62
CA GLU A 99 -5.35 12.69 6.59
C GLU A 99 -6.12 12.14 5.39
N SER A 100 -5.53 12.19 4.19
CA SER A 100 -6.19 11.71 2.97
C SER A 100 -6.41 10.20 2.99
N ALA A 101 -5.45 9.46 3.53
CA ALA A 101 -5.55 8.01 3.71
C ALA A 101 -6.63 7.65 4.74
N LEU A 102 -6.68 8.38 5.86
CA LEU A 102 -7.69 8.18 6.90
C LEU A 102 -9.11 8.50 6.41
N GLN A 103 -9.29 9.60 5.67
CA GLN A 103 -10.60 9.97 5.13
C GLN A 103 -11.09 8.98 4.06
N THR A 104 -10.19 8.52 3.19
CA THR A 104 -10.50 7.44 2.23
C THR A 104 -10.90 6.17 2.97
N PHE A 105 -10.26 5.89 4.11
CA PHE A 105 -10.59 4.76 4.94
C PHE A 105 -11.95 4.83 5.59
N LYS A 106 -12.24 5.93 6.27
CA LYS A 106 -13.56 6.16 6.86
C LYS A 106 -14.65 6.02 5.78
N HIS A 107 -14.43 6.62 4.60
CA HIS A 107 -15.42 6.58 3.53
C HIS A 107 -15.68 5.17 2.98
N ALA A 108 -14.66 4.33 2.80
CA ALA A 108 -14.83 2.98 2.27
C ALA A 108 -15.54 2.03 3.23
N VAL A 109 -15.19 2.09 4.51
CA VAL A 109 -15.83 1.22 5.52
C VAL A 109 -17.27 1.66 5.75
N LEU A 110 -17.53 2.97 5.82
CA LEU A 110 -18.90 3.50 5.92
C LEU A 110 -19.74 3.16 4.68
N LYS A 111 -19.15 3.22 3.48
CA LYS A 111 -19.84 2.81 2.24
C LYS A 111 -20.15 1.31 2.23
N LYS A 112 -19.26 0.45 2.74
CA LYS A 112 -19.50 -1.00 2.87
C LYS A 112 -20.62 -1.29 3.87
N ASP A 113 -20.65 -0.59 5.00
CA ASP A 113 -21.75 -0.67 5.97
C ASP A 113 -23.08 -0.23 5.38
N GLN A 114 -23.11 0.92 4.70
CA GLN A 114 -24.31 1.40 4.05
C GLN A 114 -24.85 0.42 3.01
N ILE A 115 -23.95 -0.18 2.21
CA ILE A 115 -24.32 -1.23 1.26
C ILE A 115 -24.78 -2.49 2.00
N SER A 116 -24.12 -2.92 3.08
CA SER A 116 -24.55 -4.09 3.88
C SER A 116 -25.93 -3.90 4.50
N ARG A 117 -26.24 -2.69 4.99
CA ARG A 117 -27.57 -2.36 5.53
C ARG A 117 -28.64 -2.27 4.44
N GLN A 118 -28.29 -1.78 3.24
CA GLN A 118 -29.19 -1.76 2.09
C GLN A 118 -29.43 -3.15 1.48
N VAL A 119 -28.43 -4.04 1.55
CA VAL A 119 -28.49 -5.42 1.04
C VAL A 119 -29.01 -6.39 2.10
N LYS A 120 -29.18 -6.01 3.37
CA LYS A 120 -29.85 -6.86 4.38
C LYS A 120 -31.30 -7.22 4.00
N ASP A 121 -31.90 -6.52 3.04
CA ASP A 121 -33.19 -6.87 2.42
C ASP A 121 -33.09 -8.00 1.37
N GLU A 122 -31.88 -8.36 0.90
CA GLU A 122 -31.58 -9.52 0.05
C GLU A 122 -30.29 -10.22 0.53
N LYS A 123 -30.44 -11.31 1.30
CA LYS A 123 -29.36 -12.11 1.93
C LYS A 123 -28.02 -12.15 1.16
N VAL A 124 -27.08 -11.29 1.53
CA VAL A 124 -25.66 -11.46 1.22
C VAL A 124 -24.87 -11.47 2.53
N GLU A 125 -24.36 -12.65 2.90
CA GLU A 125 -23.49 -12.81 4.06
C GLU A 125 -22.08 -12.32 3.73
N PHE A 126 -21.68 -11.22 4.35
CA PHE A 126 -20.29 -10.78 4.42
C PHE A 126 -19.75 -11.11 5.81
N GLY A 127 -18.58 -11.74 5.87
CA GLY A 127 -18.08 -12.49 7.03
C GLY A 127 -17.65 -11.72 8.29
N GLU A 128 -18.43 -10.75 8.79
CA GLU A 128 -18.66 -10.35 10.20
C GLU A 128 -19.09 -8.87 10.39
N ASN A 129 -19.56 -8.56 11.62
CA ASN A 129 -20.46 -7.47 12.00
C ASN A 129 -19.88 -6.04 11.87
N PRO A 130 -20.38 -5.21 10.93
CA PRO A 130 -20.01 -3.81 10.79
C PRO A 130 -20.15 -2.97 12.08
N ASP A 131 -21.03 -3.40 12.98
CA ASP A 131 -21.35 -2.67 14.21
C ASP A 131 -20.18 -2.59 15.22
N GLU A 132 -19.14 -3.43 15.08
CA GLU A 132 -17.93 -3.35 15.93
C GLU A 132 -16.85 -2.41 15.37
N ILE A 133 -16.74 -2.32 14.04
CA ILE A 133 -15.66 -1.58 13.37
C ILE A 133 -16.02 -0.08 13.23
N ILE A 134 -17.30 0.22 12.95
CA ILE A 134 -17.75 1.58 12.68
C ILE A 134 -17.60 2.54 13.88
N PRO A 135 -17.98 2.15 15.12
CA PRO A 135 -17.84 3.04 16.27
C PRO A 135 -16.39 3.46 16.51
N TRP A 136 -15.44 2.51 16.38
CA TRP A 136 -14.02 2.81 16.50
C TRP A 136 -13.53 3.77 15.41
N LEU A 137 -13.93 3.55 14.15
CA LEU A 137 -13.52 4.40 13.03
C LEU A 137 -14.06 5.81 13.05
N LYS A 138 -15.24 6.01 13.64
CA LYS A 138 -15.76 7.35 13.84
C LYS A 138 -14.84 8.17 14.77
N ASN A 139 -14.17 7.49 15.70
CA ASN A 139 -13.39 8.12 16.77
C ASN A 139 -11.87 8.13 16.52
N ILE A 140 -11.35 7.41 15.53
CA ILE A 140 -9.92 7.39 15.21
C ILE A 140 -9.44 8.74 14.62
N THR A 141 -8.29 9.23 15.10
CA THR A 141 -7.61 10.45 14.67
C THR A 141 -6.34 10.15 13.86
N VAL A 142 -5.73 11.18 13.29
CA VAL A 142 -4.44 11.05 12.59
C VAL A 142 -3.31 10.74 13.57
N ASP A 143 -3.40 11.24 14.79
CA ASP A 143 -2.41 10.99 15.85
C ASP A 143 -2.42 9.53 16.28
N ASP A 144 -3.58 8.87 16.26
CA ASP A 144 -3.70 7.42 16.50
C ASP A 144 -3.04 6.55 15.42
N LEU A 145 -2.77 7.15 14.25
CA LEU A 145 -2.06 6.52 13.12
C LEU A 145 -0.57 6.87 13.09
N ALA A 146 -0.14 7.86 13.85
CA ALA A 146 1.26 8.22 14.00
C ALA A 146 1.86 7.35 15.10
N ASP A 147 2.48 6.22 14.73
CA ASP A 147 3.32 5.49 15.69
C ASP A 147 4.45 6.43 16.16
N ARG A 148 4.54 6.58 17.48
CA ARG A 148 5.78 6.95 18.19
C ARG A 148 6.81 5.85 18.01
#